data_AF-A0A6I1EJK8-F1
#
_entry.id   AF-A0A6I1EJK8-F1
#
_cell.length_a   1.000
_cell.length_b   1.000
_cell.length_c   1.000
_cell.angle_alpha   90.00
_cell.angle_beta   90.00
_cell.angle_gamma   90.00
#
_symmetry.space_group_name_H-M   'P 1'
#
loop_
_entity.id
_entity.type
_entity.pdbx_description
1 polymer ?
#
loop_
_entity_poly.entity_id
_entity_poly.type
_entity_poly.pdbx_seq_one_letter_code
_entity_poly.pdbx_strand_id
1 'polypeptide(L)'
;MKCGTCRPGRGCCSDFSSRSEQLPSLGAIDIVDGIFRQALRNLAKRLAAVSAGEMTGDELNAANEKLVLWLGAVFSGRSRHFDIVDPWHPEGLAEELMRIFGRQISVLPTMTDEEVIAEAGRLFVREGEGILTAALDAGYPASSAAEIEPAVILAARWANLFAGALAEEEA
;
A
#
# COMPACT_ATOMS: atom_id res chain seq x y z
N MET A 1 -6.55 9.11 -49.68
CA MET A 1 -6.90 8.07 -50.67
C MET A 1 -5.60 7.68 -51.39
N LYS A 2 -5.10 6.44 -51.46
CA LYS A 2 -5.64 5.10 -51.17
C LYS A 2 -4.52 4.24 -50.56
N CYS A 3 -4.91 3.43 -49.58
CA CYS A 3 -4.18 2.29 -49.05
C CYS A 3 -4.02 1.23 -50.17
N GLY A 4 -2.78 0.78 -50.39
CA GLY A 4 -2.43 -0.19 -51.42
C GLY A 4 -2.21 -1.58 -50.83
N THR A 5 -3.27 -2.39 -50.89
CA THR A 5 -3.26 -3.86 -51.03
C THR A 5 -2.61 -4.72 -49.93
N CYS A 6 -3.42 -5.12 -48.94
CA CYS A 6 -3.27 -6.41 -48.25
C CYS A 6 -3.87 -7.51 -49.14
N ARG A 7 -3.07 -8.53 -49.49
CA ARG A 7 -3.51 -9.70 -50.27
C ARG A 7 -3.94 -10.81 -49.28
N PRO A 8 -5.12 -11.42 -49.43
CA PRO A 8 -5.53 -12.53 -48.57
C PRO A 8 -4.79 -13.80 -48.99
N GLY A 9 -4.13 -14.50 -48.06
CA GLY A 9 -3.65 -15.88 -48.29
C GLY A 9 -2.23 -16.25 -47.87
N ARG A 10 -1.44 -15.36 -47.24
CA ARG A 10 -0.23 -15.78 -46.49
C ARG A 10 -0.14 -14.91 -45.23
N GLY A 11 -0.12 -15.57 -44.07
CA GLY A 11 -0.17 -14.95 -42.76
C GLY A 11 1.00 -14.02 -42.44
N CYS A 12 0.92 -12.78 -42.90
CA CYS A 12 1.71 -11.65 -42.44
C CYS A 12 0.75 -10.52 -42.02
N CYS A 13 -0.06 -10.81 -41.01
CA CYS A 13 -0.57 -9.81 -40.08
C CYS A 13 -0.33 -10.42 -38.70
N SER A 14 0.94 -10.55 -38.34
CA SER A 14 1.35 -10.89 -36.98
C SER A 14 0.95 -9.72 -36.08
N ASP A 15 -0.20 -9.88 -35.46
CA ASP A 15 -0.50 -9.47 -34.08
C ASP A 15 0.47 -8.42 -33.51
N PHE A 16 0.18 -7.13 -33.71
CA PHE A 16 0.56 -6.14 -32.71
C PHE A 16 -0.39 -6.27 -31.50
N SER A 17 -0.38 -7.45 -30.89
CA SER A 17 -0.88 -7.66 -29.53
C SER A 17 0.31 -7.73 -28.59
N SER A 18 1.18 -6.71 -28.63
CA SER A 18 2.07 -6.41 -27.51
C SER A 18 1.26 -5.67 -26.45
N ARG A 19 0.19 -6.28 -25.93
CA ARG A 19 -0.27 -5.96 -24.58
C ARG A 19 0.75 -6.62 -23.66
N SER A 20 1.91 -5.98 -23.49
CA SER A 20 2.72 -6.22 -22.30
C SER A 20 1.77 -6.07 -21.11
N GLU A 21 1.76 -7.06 -20.22
CA GLU A 21 0.98 -7.02 -18.98
C GLU A 21 1.42 -5.76 -18.23
N GLN A 22 0.61 -4.70 -18.26
CA GLN A 22 0.91 -3.46 -17.57
C GLN A 22 0.76 -3.72 -16.08
N LEU A 23 1.79 -3.41 -15.29
CA LEU A 23 1.71 -3.58 -13.86
C LEU A 23 0.68 -2.56 -13.30
N PRO A 24 -0.02 -2.91 -12.21
CA PRO A 24 -0.86 -1.93 -11.52
C PRO A 24 -0.03 -0.72 -11.09
N SER A 25 -0.58 0.47 -11.32
CA SER A 25 0.11 1.74 -11.03
C SER A 25 -0.11 2.17 -9.59
N LEU A 26 0.96 2.55 -8.89
CA LEU A 26 0.86 3.20 -7.57
C LEU A 26 0.40 4.66 -7.63
N GLY A 27 0.26 5.24 -8.83
CA GLY A 27 -0.41 6.54 -9.01
C GLY A 27 -1.94 6.45 -9.00
N ALA A 28 -2.50 5.24 -9.03
CA ALA A 28 -3.94 5.02 -8.98
C ALA A 28 -4.39 4.84 -7.53
N ILE A 29 -5.19 5.78 -7.02
CA ILE A 29 -5.62 5.82 -5.62
C ILE A 29 -6.37 4.55 -5.19
N ASP A 30 -7.14 3.93 -6.08
CA ASP A 30 -7.87 2.69 -5.83
C ASP A 30 -6.95 1.49 -5.62
N ILE A 31 -5.80 1.45 -6.30
CA ILE A 31 -4.76 0.44 -6.09
C ILE A 31 -4.12 0.61 -4.71
N VAL A 32 -3.75 1.85 -4.36
CA VAL A 32 -3.12 2.16 -3.07
C VAL A 32 -4.11 1.93 -1.91
N ASP A 33 -5.36 2.36 -2.03
CA ASP A 33 -6.44 2.10 -1.07
C ASP A 33 -6.68 0.59 -0.91
N GLY A 34 -6.68 -0.17 -2.01
CA GLY A 34 -6.74 -1.63 -1.99
C GLY A 34 -5.62 -2.27 -1.17
N ILE A 35 -4.38 -1.78 -1.29
CA ILE A 35 -3.23 -2.25 -0.51
C ILE A 35 -3.45 -2.04 0.99
N PHE A 36 -3.81 -0.82 1.42
CA PHE A 36 -3.99 -0.51 2.84
C PHE A 36 -5.21 -1.22 3.45
N ARG A 37 -6.32 -1.32 2.72
CA ARG A 37 -7.48 -2.11 3.18
C ARG A 37 -7.14 -3.58 3.34
N GLN A 38 -6.40 -4.15 2.38
CA GLN A 38 -5.99 -5.54 2.47
C GLN A 38 -5.02 -5.76 3.64
N ALA A 39 -4.14 -4.80 3.92
CA ALA A 39 -3.28 -4.82 5.10
C ALA A 39 -4.09 -4.85 6.40
N LEU A 40 -5.12 -3.99 6.56
CA LEU A 40 -6.00 -4.01 7.73
C LEU A 40 -6.79 -5.31 7.86
N ARG A 41 -7.31 -5.87 6.76
CA ARG A 41 -7.98 -7.19 6.79
C ARG A 41 -7.06 -8.30 7.27
N ASN A 42 -5.82 -8.30 6.79
CA ASN A 42 -4.83 -9.30 7.19
C ASN A 42 -4.44 -9.11 8.66
N LEU A 43 -4.29 -7.87 9.11
CA LEU A 43 -4.01 -7.53 10.51
C LEU A 43 -5.16 -7.98 11.43
N ALA A 44 -6.41 -7.68 11.08
CA ALA A 44 -7.59 -8.08 11.84
C ALA A 44 -7.66 -9.61 12.02
N LYS A 45 -7.37 -10.36 10.95
CA LYS A 45 -7.31 -11.84 11.00
C LYS A 45 -6.23 -12.34 11.95
N ARG A 46 -5.03 -11.72 11.93
CA ARG A 46 -3.92 -12.11 12.82
C ARG A 46 -4.22 -11.78 14.27
N LEU A 47 -4.77 -10.59 14.54
CA LEU A 47 -5.19 -10.20 15.90
C LEU A 47 -6.25 -11.15 16.47
N ALA A 48 -7.23 -11.54 15.65
CA ALA A 48 -8.22 -12.55 16.04
C ALA A 48 -7.58 -13.92 16.29
N ALA A 49 -6.62 -14.35 15.46
CA ALA A 49 -5.88 -15.60 15.67
C ALA A 49 -5.05 -15.57 16.97
N VAL A 50 -4.44 -14.43 17.30
CA VAL A 50 -3.73 -14.24 18.58
C VAL A 50 -4.71 -14.35 19.75
N SER A 51 -5.86 -13.69 19.67
CA SER A 51 -6.92 -13.78 20.69
C SER A 51 -7.43 -15.23 20.88
N ALA A 52 -7.52 -16.00 19.79
CA ALA A 52 -7.90 -17.40 19.81
C ALA A 52 -6.78 -18.36 20.28
N GLY A 53 -5.56 -17.88 20.50
CA GLY A 53 -4.40 -18.71 20.83
C GLY A 53 -3.84 -19.53 19.66
N GLU A 54 -4.24 -19.20 18.43
CA GLU A 54 -3.81 -19.85 17.18
C GLU A 54 -2.54 -19.23 16.61
N MET A 55 -2.16 -18.04 17.08
CA MET A 55 -0.95 -17.31 16.72
C MET A 55 -0.31 -16.70 17.98
N THR A 56 1.01 -16.74 18.06
CA THR A 56 1.75 -16.08 19.15
C THR A 56 1.98 -14.59 18.87
N GLY A 57 2.26 -13.81 19.93
CA GLY A 57 2.62 -12.41 19.77
C GLY A 57 3.90 -12.21 18.92
N ASP A 58 4.86 -13.12 19.02
CA ASP A 58 6.09 -13.07 18.22
C ASP A 58 5.82 -13.34 16.73
N GLU A 59 4.91 -14.27 16.41
CA GLU A 59 4.46 -14.51 15.04
C GLU A 59 3.70 -13.32 14.46
N LEU A 60 2.86 -12.65 15.26
CA LEU A 60 2.21 -11.41 14.88
C LEU A 60 3.24 -10.33 14.56
N ASN A 61 4.21 -10.10 15.46
CA ASN A 61 5.28 -9.12 15.29
C ASN A 61 6.09 -9.41 14.02
N ALA A 62 6.46 -10.67 13.78
CA ALA A 62 7.18 -11.07 12.57
C ALA A 62 6.34 -10.90 11.28
N ALA A 63 5.03 -11.12 11.35
CA ALA A 63 4.13 -10.90 10.21
C ALA A 63 3.92 -9.41 9.92
N ASN A 64 3.88 -8.57 10.96
CA ASN A 64 3.83 -7.12 10.85
C ASN A 64 5.14 -6.56 10.30
N GLU A 65 6.29 -7.08 10.75
CA GLU A 65 7.61 -6.72 10.21
C GLU A 65 7.68 -6.97 8.70
N LYS A 66 7.26 -8.15 8.26
CA LYS A 66 7.21 -8.49 6.83
C LYS A 66 6.32 -7.55 6.04
N LEU A 67 5.19 -7.14 6.61
CA LEU A 67 4.28 -6.18 5.97
C LEU A 67 4.95 -4.81 5.80
N VAL A 68 5.58 -4.26 6.84
CA VAL A 68 6.16 -2.92 6.77
C VAL A 68 7.39 -2.87 5.87
N LEU A 69 8.23 -3.91 5.86
CA LEU A 69 9.34 -4.03 4.92
C LEU A 69 8.84 -4.16 3.48
N TRP A 70 7.75 -4.91 3.26
CA TRP A 70 7.14 -5.00 1.94
C TRP A 70 6.54 -3.67 1.47
N LEU A 71 5.88 -2.92 2.36
CA LEU A 71 5.41 -1.56 2.04
C LEU A 71 6.59 -0.65 1.67
N GLY A 72 7.68 -0.70 2.45
CA GLY A 72 8.92 -0.01 2.13
C GLY A 72 9.39 -0.29 0.71
N ALA A 73 9.55 -1.57 0.36
CA ALA A 73 10.00 -1.99 -0.97
C ALA A 73 9.02 -1.63 -2.09
N VAL A 74 7.71 -1.68 -1.85
CA VAL A 74 6.68 -1.32 -2.84
C VAL A 74 6.76 0.16 -3.19
N PHE A 75 6.73 1.04 -2.18
CA PHE A 75 6.64 2.47 -2.41
C PHE A 75 8.01 3.16 -2.60
N SER A 76 9.12 2.43 -2.41
CA SER A 76 10.47 2.86 -2.82
C SER A 76 10.85 2.42 -4.25
N GLY A 77 9.97 1.69 -4.94
CA GLY A 77 10.20 1.24 -6.32
C GLY A 77 11.05 -0.02 -6.45
N ARG A 78 11.28 -0.73 -5.35
CA ARG A 78 12.00 -2.01 -5.36
C ARG A 78 11.10 -3.23 -5.59
N SER A 79 9.77 -3.05 -5.61
CA SER A 79 8.83 -4.13 -5.94
C SER A 79 8.66 -4.30 -7.44
N ARG A 80 8.75 -5.56 -7.91
CA ARG A 80 8.49 -5.96 -9.30
C ARG A 80 7.01 -6.08 -9.67
N HIS A 81 6.10 -5.86 -8.72
CA HIS A 81 4.67 -6.16 -8.88
C HIS A 81 3.83 -4.92 -9.20
N PHE A 82 4.41 -3.73 -9.12
CA PHE A 82 3.73 -2.46 -9.34
C PHE A 82 4.61 -1.53 -10.17
N ASP A 83 3.98 -0.72 -11.00
CA ASP A 83 4.65 0.40 -11.66
C ASP A 83 4.61 1.62 -10.74
N ILE A 84 5.78 2.24 -10.55
CA ILE A 84 5.89 3.56 -9.94
C ILE A 84 5.74 4.60 -11.04
N VAL A 85 4.85 5.56 -10.82
CA VAL A 85 4.76 6.76 -11.63
C VAL A 85 5.60 7.83 -10.95
N ASP A 86 6.34 8.60 -11.76
CA ASP A 86 7.16 9.75 -11.36
C ASP A 86 6.44 10.61 -10.29
N PRO A 87 7.15 11.18 -9.31
CA PRO A 87 6.57 11.54 -8.02
C PRO A 87 5.38 12.51 -8.09
N TRP A 88 4.29 12.13 -7.43
CA TRP A 88 3.24 13.07 -7.00
C TRP A 88 3.73 13.99 -5.86
N HIS A 89 4.77 13.56 -5.13
CA HIS A 89 5.45 14.32 -4.07
C HIS A 89 6.71 15.01 -4.64
N PRO A 90 6.81 16.35 -4.65
CA PRO A 90 7.92 17.06 -5.30
C PRO A 90 9.31 16.64 -4.82
N GLU A 91 9.45 16.36 -3.53
CA GLU A 91 10.71 15.94 -2.88
C GLU A 91 10.75 14.41 -2.61
N GLY A 92 9.74 13.66 -3.07
CA GLY A 92 9.59 12.22 -2.83
C GLY A 92 8.78 11.88 -1.57
N LEU A 93 8.23 10.65 -1.55
CA LEU A 93 7.37 10.18 -0.46
C LEU A 93 8.09 10.09 0.88
N ALA A 94 9.37 9.69 0.90
CA ALA A 94 10.13 9.57 2.14
C ALA A 94 10.30 10.93 2.84
N GLU A 95 10.67 11.98 2.10
CA GLU A 95 10.76 13.35 2.61
C GLU A 95 9.41 13.85 3.13
N GLU A 96 8.32 13.58 2.40
CA GLU A 96 6.98 13.95 2.84
C GLU A 96 6.57 13.24 4.15
N LEU A 97 6.87 11.95 4.27
CA LEU A 97 6.62 11.18 5.50
C LEU A 97 7.45 11.70 6.68
N MET A 98 8.70 12.09 6.46
CA MET A 98 9.52 12.73 7.49
C MET A 98 8.94 14.09 7.90
N ARG A 99 8.46 14.89 6.95
CA ARG A 99 7.83 16.19 7.22
C ARG A 99 6.58 16.04 8.09
N ILE A 100 5.70 15.09 7.76
CA ILE A 100 4.42 14.89 8.47
C ILE A 100 4.65 14.17 9.80
N PHE A 101 5.44 13.09 9.79
CA PHE A 101 5.51 12.13 10.90
C PHE A 101 6.86 12.10 11.61
N GLY A 102 7.86 12.91 11.28
CA GLY A 102 9.23 12.78 11.81
C GLY A 102 9.35 12.79 13.34
N ARG A 103 8.35 13.29 14.08
CA ARG A 103 8.28 13.21 15.55
C ARG A 103 7.70 11.89 16.10
N GLN A 104 7.02 11.13 15.25
CA GLN A 104 6.28 9.90 15.56
C GLN A 104 6.96 8.63 14.99
N ILE A 105 7.80 8.80 13.97
CA ILE A 105 8.62 7.73 13.40
C ILE A 105 10.08 7.88 13.83
N SER A 106 10.75 6.76 14.08
CA SER A 106 12.13 6.73 14.54
C SER A 106 13.07 6.88 13.35
N VAL A 107 13.23 8.10 12.86
CA VAL A 107 14.09 8.38 11.70
C VAL A 107 15.51 8.76 12.12
N LEU A 108 16.48 8.18 11.42
CA LEU A 108 17.89 8.55 11.50
C LEU A 108 18.32 9.21 10.19
N PRO A 109 19.24 10.19 10.20
CA PRO A 109 19.71 10.87 8.99
C PRO A 109 20.33 9.97 7.92
N THR A 110 20.69 8.73 8.28
CA THR A 110 21.32 7.75 7.40
C THR A 110 20.34 6.76 6.77
N MET A 111 19.05 6.86 7.09
CA MET A 111 18.04 5.95 6.55
C MET A 111 17.80 6.22 5.08
N THR A 112 17.63 5.14 4.33
CA THR A 112 17.16 5.15 2.95
C THR A 112 15.66 5.41 2.89
N ASP A 113 15.17 5.87 1.74
CA ASP A 113 13.73 6.09 1.50
C ASP A 113 12.87 4.88 1.86
N GLU A 114 13.34 3.68 1.52
CA GLU A 114 12.67 2.43 1.86
C GLU A 114 12.52 2.24 3.37
N GLU A 115 13.57 2.56 4.14
CA GLU A 115 13.55 2.41 5.59
C GLU A 115 12.64 3.47 6.23
N VAL A 116 12.63 4.70 5.72
CA VAL A 116 11.70 5.75 6.16
C VAL A 116 10.25 5.35 5.90
N ILE A 117 9.95 4.84 4.70
CA ILE A 117 8.62 4.35 4.33
C ILE A 117 8.22 3.16 5.22
N ALA A 118 9.15 2.25 5.52
CA ALA A 118 8.89 1.13 6.43
C ALA A 118 8.56 1.61 7.85
N GLU A 119 9.28 2.61 8.38
CA GLU A 119 8.95 3.21 9.69
C GLU A 119 7.58 3.89 9.71
N ALA A 120 7.21 4.58 8.63
CA ALA A 120 5.85 5.08 8.48
C ALA A 120 4.82 3.93 8.44
N GLY A 121 5.15 2.83 7.74
CA GLY A 121 4.36 1.60 7.76
C GLY A 121 4.15 1.03 9.17
N ARG A 122 5.14 1.14 10.07
CA ARG A 122 4.98 0.74 11.48
C ARG A 122 3.98 1.63 12.22
N LEU A 123 3.97 2.93 11.93
CA LEU A 123 2.96 3.83 12.50
C LEU A 123 1.55 3.43 12.03
N PHE A 124 1.37 3.15 10.73
CA PHE A 124 0.11 2.62 10.20
C PHE A 124 -0.34 1.34 10.91
N VAL A 125 0.57 0.36 11.06
CA VAL A 125 0.24 -0.90 11.73
C VAL A 125 -0.19 -0.64 13.18
N ARG A 126 0.54 0.18 13.93
CA ARG A 126 0.22 0.51 15.33
C ARG A 126 -1.14 1.19 15.47
N GLU A 127 -1.46 2.15 14.59
CA GLU A 127 -2.79 2.78 14.57
C GLU A 127 -3.88 1.76 14.23
N GLY A 128 -3.63 0.91 13.24
CA GLY A 128 -4.53 -0.16 12.83
C GLY A 128 -4.77 -1.18 13.94
N GLU A 129 -3.74 -1.59 14.67
CA GLU A 129 -3.87 -2.51 15.81
C GLU A 129 -4.76 -1.95 16.91
N GLY A 130 -4.62 -0.66 17.24
CA GLY A 130 -5.47 -0.01 18.22
C GLY A 130 -6.95 -0.03 17.81
N ILE A 131 -7.24 0.34 16.57
CA ILE A 131 -8.61 0.35 16.02
C ILE A 131 -9.19 -1.07 15.97
N LEU A 132 -8.42 -2.02 15.45
CA LEU A 132 -8.89 -3.38 15.21
C LEU A 132 -9.04 -4.17 16.51
N THR A 133 -8.14 -3.99 17.48
CA THR A 133 -8.29 -4.61 18.80
C THR A 133 -9.55 -4.13 19.48
N ALA A 134 -9.81 -2.81 19.48
CA ALA A 134 -11.05 -2.25 20.03
C ALA A 134 -12.31 -2.80 19.34
N ALA A 135 -12.27 -3.01 18.02
CA ALA A 135 -13.36 -3.61 17.27
C ALA A 135 -13.58 -5.09 17.64
N LEU A 136 -12.51 -5.88 17.72
CA LEU A 136 -12.58 -7.28 18.11
C LEU A 136 -13.10 -7.44 19.55
N ASP A 137 -12.63 -6.61 20.48
CA ASP A 137 -13.09 -6.57 21.87
C ASP A 137 -14.56 -6.17 21.99
N ALA A 138 -15.05 -5.32 21.07
CA ALA A 138 -16.47 -4.98 20.93
C ALA A 138 -17.31 -6.09 20.27
N GLY A 139 -16.71 -7.24 19.93
CA GLY A 139 -17.39 -8.42 19.41
C GLY A 139 -17.55 -8.44 17.89
N TYR A 140 -16.90 -7.53 17.14
CA TYR A 140 -16.92 -7.61 15.68
C TYR A 140 -16.10 -8.81 15.21
N PRO A 141 -16.59 -9.61 14.25
CA PRO A 141 -15.75 -10.63 13.62
C PRO A 141 -14.63 -9.97 12.80
N ALA A 142 -13.48 -10.63 12.68
CA ALA A 142 -12.31 -10.12 11.94
C ALA A 142 -12.64 -9.71 10.49
N SER A 143 -13.59 -10.40 9.83
CA SER A 143 -14.06 -10.07 8.49
C SER A 143 -14.72 -8.69 8.39
N SER A 144 -15.32 -8.21 9.48
CA SER A 144 -16.05 -6.93 9.54
C SER A 144 -15.27 -5.87 10.30
N ALA A 145 -14.36 -6.25 11.20
CA ALA A 145 -13.53 -5.32 11.98
C ALA A 145 -12.68 -4.41 11.08
N ALA A 146 -12.20 -4.89 9.93
CA ALA A 146 -11.46 -4.07 8.97
C ALA A 146 -12.34 -3.17 8.08
N GLU A 147 -13.66 -3.34 8.14
CA GLU A 147 -14.64 -2.58 7.33
C GLU A 147 -15.40 -1.54 8.16
N ILE A 148 -15.14 -1.44 9.46
CA ILE A 148 -15.74 -0.38 10.28
C ILE A 148 -15.19 0.98 9.85
N GLU A 149 -15.99 2.02 10.03
CA GLU A 149 -15.67 3.38 9.61
C GLU A 149 -14.26 3.85 10.05
N PRO A 150 -13.82 3.69 11.32
CA PRO A 150 -12.45 4.06 11.71
C PRO A 150 -11.34 3.37 10.91
N ALA A 151 -11.47 2.07 10.62
CA ALA A 151 -10.50 1.32 9.82
C ALA A 151 -10.50 1.77 8.35
N VAL A 152 -11.69 2.02 7.81
CA VAL A 152 -11.86 2.55 6.44
C VAL A 152 -11.24 3.94 6.29
N ILE A 153 -11.47 4.83 7.27
CA ILE A 153 -10.88 6.17 7.29
C ILE A 153 -9.35 6.08 7.41
N LEU A 154 -8.83 5.19 8.25
CA LEU A 154 -7.39 4.98 8.39
C LEU A 154 -6.77 4.55 7.05
N ALA A 155 -7.33 3.53 6.39
CA ALA A 155 -6.84 3.05 5.10
C ALA A 155 -6.87 4.16 4.04
N ALA A 156 -7.99 4.89 3.94
CA ALA A 156 -8.13 5.98 2.98
C ALA A 156 -7.10 7.10 3.24
N ARG A 157 -6.88 7.48 4.50
CA ARG A 157 -5.89 8.53 4.86
C ARG A 157 -4.47 8.13 4.42
N TRP A 158 -4.05 6.91 4.75
CA TRP A 158 -2.73 6.40 4.37
C TRP A 158 -2.61 6.21 2.85
N ALA A 159 -3.68 5.78 2.18
CA ALA A 159 -3.70 5.66 0.74
C ALA A 159 -3.56 7.00 0.02
N ASN A 160 -4.30 8.02 0.46
CA ASN A 160 -4.18 9.37 -0.11
C ASN A 160 -2.78 9.96 0.09
N LEU A 161 -2.17 9.74 1.25
CA LEU A 161 -0.80 10.16 1.50
C LEU A 161 0.19 9.46 0.55
N PHE A 162 0.09 8.14 0.42
CA PHE A 162 1.02 7.35 -0.39
C PHE A 162 0.82 7.54 -1.90
N ALA A 163 -0.40 7.88 -2.32
CA ALA A 163 -0.72 8.25 -3.69
C ALA A 163 -0.46 9.73 -4.02
N GLY A 164 -0.08 10.56 -3.03
CA GLY A 164 0.19 11.99 -3.24
C GLY A 164 -1.04 12.89 -3.37
N ALA A 165 -2.23 12.40 -3.01
CA ALA A 165 -3.48 13.15 -3.08
C ALA A 165 -3.68 14.15 -1.93
N LEU A 166 -2.77 14.20 -0.94
CA LEU A 166 -2.80 15.20 0.14
C LEU A 166 -2.13 16.53 -0.23
N ALA A 167 -1.61 16.68 -1.45
CA ALA A 167 -0.88 17.87 -1.90
C ALA A 167 -1.76 18.99 -2.50
N GLU A 168 -3.08 18.99 -2.26
CA GLU A 168 -3.90 20.19 -2.46
C GLU A 168 -3.96 20.99 -1.16
N GLU A 169 -2.86 21.67 -0.81
CA GLU A 169 -2.99 22.91 -0.03
C GLU A 169 -3.45 24.00 -1.00
N GLU A 170 -4.64 24.54 -0.75
CA GLU A 170 -5.19 25.70 -1.47
C GLU A 170 -4.13 26.82 -1.54
N ALA A 171 -3.91 27.31 -2.77
CA ALA A 171 -3.01 28.41 -3.10
C ALA A 171 -3.43 29.77 -2.51
#